data_AF-A0A6J2S2H5-F1
#
_entry.id   AF-A0A6J2S2H5-F1
#
_cell.length_a   1.000
_cell.length_b   1.000
_cell.length_c   1.000
_cell.angle_alpha   90.00
_cell.angle_beta   90.00
_cell.angle_gamma   90.00
#
_symmetry.space_group_name_H-M   'P 1'
#
loop_
_entity.id
_entity.type
_entity.pdbx_description
1 polymer ?
#
loop_
_entity_poly.entity_id
_entity_poly.type
_entity_poly.pdbx_seq_one_letter_code
_entity_poly.pdbx_strand_id
1 'polypeptide(L)'
;MTEEVCDVMVVGSCMTDLVSQAPRLPKAGETIHGHKFFIGFGGKGANQCIQAARLGAKTTMVCKVGKDFFGDNYIQNFKDNGVHTDFVGQASDAATGVASIIVNDAGENAIVIVAGANMLLGSEELHKALPAISHAKVLVCQLEISPQTSLQALRMAQENKVKTIFNPAPAIPDLDTEFYRASDVFCCNESEAELLTGSSVVNVEEALRAGQELLKRGCGSVIITLGPQGCVVVKAQESPSKHVKTTAVTTVDTTTPPPPSANRLQGVDATFHLYQ
;
A
#
# COMPACT_ATOMS: atom_id res chain seq x y z
N MET A 1 13.38 18.99 -24.09
CA MET A 1 12.26 18.30 -23.42
C MET A 1 12.29 18.77 -21.98
N THR A 2 11.27 19.49 -21.52
CA THR A 2 11.14 19.80 -20.09
C THR A 2 10.87 18.48 -19.38
N GLU A 3 11.86 17.98 -18.64
CA GLU A 3 11.71 16.80 -17.78
C GLU A 3 10.56 17.10 -16.81
N GLU A 4 9.41 16.44 -17.01
CA GLU A 4 8.29 16.61 -16.10
C GLU A 4 8.64 15.98 -14.76
N VAL A 5 8.78 16.84 -13.76
CA VAL A 5 9.04 16.45 -12.37
C VAL A 5 7.88 15.60 -11.85
N CYS A 6 8.17 14.38 -11.39
CA CYS A 6 7.23 13.50 -10.70
C CYS A 6 7.14 13.92 -9.22
N ASP A 7 5.93 14.15 -8.70
CA ASP A 7 5.78 14.48 -7.28
C ASP A 7 5.90 13.22 -6.42
N VAL A 8 5.19 12.15 -6.79
CA VAL A 8 5.14 10.90 -6.04
C VAL A 8 5.36 9.72 -6.98
N MET A 9 6.45 8.99 -6.77
CA MET A 9 6.67 7.71 -7.44
C MET A 9 6.33 6.58 -6.49
N VAL A 10 5.58 5.59 -6.97
CA VAL A 10 5.26 4.40 -6.20
C VAL A 10 5.86 3.18 -6.89
N VAL A 11 6.66 2.41 -6.15
CA VAL A 11 7.19 1.12 -6.57
C VAL A 11 6.49 0.06 -5.74
N GLY A 12 5.58 -0.70 -6.37
CA GLY A 12 4.72 -1.58 -5.60
C GLY A 12 3.77 -2.44 -6.43
N SER A 13 2.78 -2.97 -5.74
CA SER A 13 1.88 -4.00 -6.22
C SER A 13 0.66 -3.47 -6.98
N CYS A 14 0.10 -4.36 -7.80
CA CYS A 14 -1.21 -4.26 -8.42
C CYS A 14 -1.97 -5.57 -8.21
N MET A 15 -3.18 -5.51 -7.66
CA MET A 15 -3.99 -6.69 -7.36
C MET A 15 -5.40 -6.51 -7.91
N THR A 16 -5.88 -7.47 -8.68
CA THR A 16 -7.29 -7.50 -9.08
C THR A 16 -8.09 -8.17 -7.98
N ASP A 17 -9.05 -7.45 -7.40
CA ASP A 17 -9.88 -7.95 -6.32
C ASP A 17 -11.10 -8.64 -6.91
N LEU A 18 -11.24 -9.95 -6.66
CA LEU A 18 -12.34 -10.78 -7.12
C LEU A 18 -13.27 -11.05 -5.94
N VAL A 19 -14.31 -10.24 -5.79
CA VAL A 19 -15.13 -10.21 -4.57
C VAL A 19 -16.44 -10.95 -4.77
N SER A 20 -16.66 -11.99 -3.95
CA SER A 20 -17.92 -12.72 -3.84
C SER A 20 -18.61 -12.42 -2.51
N GLN A 21 -19.84 -11.92 -2.56
CA GLN A 21 -20.69 -11.74 -1.37
C GLN A 21 -21.55 -12.98 -1.14
N ALA A 22 -21.55 -13.51 0.07
CA ALA A 22 -22.21 -14.78 0.43
C ALA A 22 -22.89 -14.68 1.80
N PRO A 23 -23.87 -15.54 2.13
CA PRO A 23 -24.54 -15.44 3.44
C PRO A 23 -23.63 -15.80 4.61
N ARG A 24 -22.60 -16.62 4.35
CA ARG A 24 -21.57 -17.04 5.31
C ARG A 24 -20.29 -17.42 4.57
N LEU A 25 -19.18 -17.54 5.29
CA LEU A 25 -17.97 -18.12 4.74
C LEU A 25 -18.17 -19.64 4.52
N PRO A 26 -17.65 -20.20 3.41
CA PRO A 26 -17.68 -21.64 3.18
C PRO A 26 -16.73 -22.35 4.15
N LYS A 27 -17.11 -23.55 4.60
CA LYS A 27 -16.21 -24.47 5.29
C LYS A 27 -15.49 -25.35 4.26
N ALA A 28 -14.42 -26.02 4.71
CA ALA A 28 -13.69 -26.95 3.87
C ALA A 28 -14.62 -28.00 3.24
N GLY A 29 -14.57 -28.13 1.91
CA GLY A 29 -15.38 -29.07 1.12
C GLY A 29 -16.79 -28.59 0.77
N GLU A 30 -17.22 -27.41 1.23
CA GLU A 30 -18.54 -26.88 0.89
C GLU A 30 -18.56 -26.10 -0.42
N THR A 31 -19.71 -26.13 -1.09
CA THR A 31 -20.08 -25.20 -2.16
C THR A 31 -21.32 -24.44 -1.71
N ILE A 32 -21.30 -23.11 -1.82
CA ILE A 32 -22.42 -22.24 -1.42
C ILE A 32 -22.75 -21.28 -2.57
N HIS A 33 -24.00 -20.84 -2.63
CA HIS A 33 -24.42 -19.80 -3.56
C HIS A 33 -24.18 -18.42 -2.95
N GLY A 34 -23.50 -17.56 -3.69
CA GLY A 34 -23.37 -16.14 -3.36
C GLY A 34 -24.57 -15.31 -3.83
N HIS A 35 -24.58 -14.05 -3.44
CA HIS A 35 -25.60 -13.06 -3.80
C HIS A 35 -25.13 -12.11 -4.90
N LYS A 36 -23.83 -11.79 -4.90
CA LYS A 36 -23.24 -10.79 -5.79
C LYS A 36 -21.78 -11.10 -6.03
N PHE A 37 -21.32 -10.76 -7.23
CA PHE A 37 -19.91 -10.77 -7.60
C PHE A 37 -19.55 -9.41 -8.21
N PHE A 38 -18.35 -8.90 -7.89
CA PHE A 38 -17.78 -7.75 -8.56
C PHE A 38 -16.27 -7.82 -8.59
N ILE A 39 -15.68 -7.09 -9.54
CA ILE A 39 -14.24 -6.98 -9.72
C ILE A 39 -13.83 -5.57 -9.32
N GLY A 40 -12.78 -5.46 -8.51
CA GLY A 40 -12.16 -4.22 -8.07
C GLY A 40 -10.68 -4.15 -8.43
N PHE A 41 -10.11 -2.95 -8.24
CA PHE A 41 -8.68 -2.71 -8.35
C PHE A 41 -8.14 -2.45 -6.93
N GLY A 42 -7.28 -3.34 -6.44
CA GLY A 42 -6.69 -3.31 -5.11
C GLY A 42 -5.19 -3.06 -5.15
N GLY A 43 -4.43 -3.74 -4.29
CA GLY A 43 -2.97 -3.64 -4.22
C GLY A 43 -2.50 -2.35 -3.57
N LYS A 44 -1.73 -2.46 -2.49
CA LYS A 44 -1.32 -1.32 -1.66
C LYS A 44 -0.58 -0.25 -2.47
N GLY A 45 0.30 -0.67 -3.38
CA GLY A 45 1.03 0.24 -4.26
C GLY A 45 0.10 1.04 -5.17
N ALA A 46 -0.77 0.36 -5.91
CA ALA A 46 -1.74 1.01 -6.78
C ALA A 46 -2.69 1.94 -5.99
N ASN A 47 -3.20 1.50 -4.84
CA ASN A 47 -4.08 2.28 -3.99
C ASN A 47 -3.42 3.59 -3.52
N GLN A 48 -2.18 3.50 -3.02
CA GLN A 48 -1.38 4.66 -2.59
C GLN A 48 -1.13 5.63 -3.75
N CYS A 49 -0.76 5.10 -4.92
CA CYS A 49 -0.47 5.89 -6.11
C CYS A 49 -1.70 6.63 -6.65
N ILE A 50 -2.83 5.95 -6.76
CA ILE A 50 -4.10 6.52 -7.24
C ILE A 50 -4.60 7.58 -6.28
N GLN A 51 -4.47 7.40 -4.96
CA GLN A 51 -4.91 8.44 -4.05
C GLN A 51 -4.06 9.70 -4.13
N ALA A 52 -2.74 9.55 -4.20
CA ALA A 52 -1.88 10.71 -4.40
C ALA A 52 -2.27 11.46 -5.69
N ALA A 53 -2.61 10.75 -6.76
CA ALA A 53 -3.10 11.34 -8.00
C ALA A 53 -4.43 12.09 -7.82
N ARG A 54 -5.40 11.47 -7.12
CA ARG A 54 -6.70 12.08 -6.81
C ARG A 54 -6.59 13.34 -5.93
N LEU A 55 -5.54 13.45 -5.12
CA LEU A 55 -5.21 14.64 -4.35
C LEU A 55 -4.45 15.71 -5.17
N GLY A 56 -4.19 15.45 -6.45
CA GLY A 56 -3.58 16.39 -7.39
C GLY A 56 -2.06 16.26 -7.55
N ALA A 57 -1.43 15.23 -6.97
CA ALA A 57 0.00 14.99 -7.19
C ALA A 57 0.24 14.43 -8.62
N LYS A 58 1.34 14.82 -9.26
CA LYS A 58 1.82 14.12 -10.46
C LYS A 58 2.44 12.79 -10.06
N THR A 59 1.75 11.68 -10.32
CA THR A 59 2.18 10.36 -9.87
C THR A 59 2.65 9.46 -11.00
N THR A 60 3.60 8.59 -10.65
CA THR A 60 4.11 7.56 -11.56
C THR A 60 4.11 6.21 -10.86
N MET A 61 3.57 5.19 -11.51
CA MET A 61 3.60 3.81 -11.00
C MET A 61 4.72 3.01 -11.66
N VAL A 62 5.54 2.36 -10.83
CA VAL A 62 6.48 1.32 -11.23
C VAL A 62 5.95 0.00 -10.68
N CYS A 63 5.43 -0.84 -11.56
CA CYS A 63 4.87 -2.15 -11.20
C CYS A 63 4.95 -3.12 -12.38
N LYS A 64 4.54 -4.35 -12.15
CA LYS A 64 4.44 -5.37 -13.20
C LYS A 64 3.12 -6.13 -13.07
N VAL A 65 2.34 -6.13 -14.14
CA VAL A 65 1.09 -6.87 -14.27
C VAL A 65 1.27 -8.01 -15.28
N GLY A 66 0.28 -8.90 -15.40
CA GLY A 66 0.29 -9.92 -16.44
C GLY A 66 -0.03 -9.32 -17.81
N LYS A 67 0.43 -9.98 -18.87
CA LYS A 67 -0.03 -9.73 -20.24
C LYS A 67 -1.36 -10.47 -20.47
N ASP A 68 -2.36 -10.04 -19.72
CA ASP A 68 -3.69 -10.64 -19.66
C ASP A 68 -4.77 -9.56 -19.55
N PHE A 69 -6.03 -9.99 -19.60
CA PHE A 69 -7.19 -9.09 -19.50
C PHE A 69 -7.15 -8.22 -18.23
N PHE A 70 -6.73 -8.76 -17.09
CA PHE A 70 -6.66 -7.99 -15.85
C PHE A 70 -5.57 -6.92 -15.89
N GLY A 71 -4.41 -7.24 -16.47
CA GLY A 71 -3.31 -6.30 -16.62
C GLY A 71 -3.65 -5.13 -17.54
N ASP A 72 -4.30 -5.42 -18.67
CA ASP A 72 -4.75 -4.38 -19.61
C ASP A 72 -5.77 -3.43 -18.94
N ASN A 73 -6.73 -3.98 -18.19
CA ASN A 73 -7.69 -3.18 -17.41
C ASN A 73 -7.01 -2.38 -16.30
N TYR A 74 -5.96 -2.92 -15.68
CA TYR A 74 -5.21 -2.21 -14.64
C TYR A 74 -4.49 -0.97 -15.18
N ILE A 75 -3.84 -1.12 -16.34
CA ILE A 75 -3.17 -0.02 -17.03
C ILE A 75 -4.19 1.06 -17.41
N GLN A 76 -5.38 0.67 -17.86
CA GLN A 76 -6.46 1.61 -18.13
C GLN A 76 -6.94 2.33 -16.87
N ASN A 77 -7.13 1.60 -15.75
CA ASN A 77 -7.51 2.19 -14.46
C ASN A 77 -6.50 3.25 -13.99
N PHE A 78 -5.19 3.03 -14.19
CA PHE A 78 -4.18 4.05 -13.90
C PHE A 78 -4.37 5.31 -14.74
N LYS A 79 -4.56 5.15 -16.05
CA LYS A 79 -4.79 6.28 -16.97
C LYS A 79 -6.05 7.07 -16.60
N ASP A 80 -7.13 6.37 -16.25
CA ASP A 80 -8.40 6.98 -15.84
C ASP A 80 -8.28 7.78 -14.54
N ASN A 81 -7.29 7.45 -13.69
CA ASN A 81 -6.98 8.19 -12.46
C ASN A 81 -5.79 9.17 -12.61
N GLY A 82 -5.30 9.41 -13.84
CA GLY A 82 -4.22 10.36 -14.10
C GLY A 82 -2.84 9.92 -13.63
N VAL A 83 -2.62 8.61 -13.44
CA VAL A 83 -1.32 8.03 -13.06
C VAL A 83 -0.48 7.77 -14.31
N HIS A 84 0.80 8.17 -14.32
CA HIS A 84 1.72 7.85 -15.39
C HIS A 84 2.10 6.36 -15.37
N THR A 85 2.10 5.73 -16.56
CA THR A 85 2.21 4.27 -16.72
C THR A 85 3.45 3.81 -17.49
N ASP A 86 4.41 4.71 -17.76
CA ASP A 86 5.60 4.42 -18.57
C ASP A 86 6.49 3.30 -18.00
N PHE A 87 6.39 3.03 -16.70
CA PHE A 87 7.13 1.97 -16.01
C PHE A 87 6.22 0.82 -15.52
N VAL A 88 5.01 0.69 -16.08
CA VAL A 88 4.14 -0.45 -15.85
C VAL A 88 4.49 -1.55 -16.85
N GLY A 89 5.22 -2.57 -16.38
CA GLY A 89 5.60 -3.73 -17.17
C GLY A 89 4.46 -4.75 -17.32
N GLN A 90 4.47 -5.52 -18.40
CA GLN A 90 3.59 -6.69 -18.58
C GLN A 90 4.42 -7.97 -18.73
N ALA A 91 4.13 -8.98 -17.91
CA ALA A 91 4.77 -10.30 -17.93
C ALA A 91 3.94 -11.30 -18.76
N SER A 92 4.58 -12.04 -19.67
CA SER A 92 3.88 -13.07 -20.47
C SER A 92 3.86 -14.44 -19.78
N ASP A 93 4.68 -14.62 -18.74
CA ASP A 93 4.93 -15.86 -18.01
C ASP A 93 4.24 -15.91 -16.62
N ALA A 94 3.55 -14.84 -16.23
CA ALA A 94 2.73 -14.79 -15.02
C ALA A 94 1.44 -13.99 -15.24
N ALA A 95 0.39 -14.38 -14.53
CA ALA A 95 -0.85 -13.63 -14.48
C ALA A 95 -0.70 -12.35 -13.63
N THR A 96 -1.56 -11.36 -13.86
CA THR A 96 -1.76 -10.22 -12.96
C THR A 96 -2.09 -10.73 -11.56
N GLY A 97 -1.59 -10.05 -10.52
CA GLY A 97 -1.89 -10.41 -9.15
C GLY A 97 -3.40 -10.39 -8.87
N VAL A 98 -3.90 -11.34 -8.09
CA VAL A 98 -5.33 -11.46 -7.75
C VAL A 98 -5.55 -11.68 -6.27
N ALA A 99 -6.55 -11.03 -5.70
CA ALA A 99 -7.08 -11.32 -4.37
C ALA A 99 -8.48 -11.91 -4.53
N SER A 100 -8.63 -13.19 -4.24
CA SER A 100 -9.95 -13.84 -4.21
C SER A 100 -10.56 -13.62 -2.84
N ILE A 101 -11.61 -12.79 -2.79
CA ILE A 101 -12.20 -12.28 -1.55
C ILE A 101 -13.63 -12.84 -1.43
N ILE A 102 -13.93 -13.46 -0.30
CA ILE A 102 -15.30 -13.78 0.10
C ILE A 102 -15.65 -12.90 1.29
N VAL A 103 -16.77 -12.19 1.21
CA VAL A 103 -17.32 -11.38 2.33
C VAL A 103 -18.67 -11.93 2.70
N ASN A 104 -18.90 -12.15 4.00
CA ASN A 104 -20.21 -12.59 4.48
C ASN A 104 -21.12 -11.44 4.94
N ASP A 105 -22.39 -11.76 5.23
CA ASP A 105 -23.38 -10.77 5.70
C ASP A 105 -23.02 -10.12 7.05
N ALA A 106 -22.15 -10.75 7.85
CA ALA A 106 -21.62 -10.19 9.09
C ALA A 106 -20.40 -9.27 8.87
N GLY A 107 -19.92 -9.14 7.63
CA GLY A 107 -18.73 -8.35 7.28
C GLY A 107 -17.40 -9.08 7.52
N GLU A 108 -17.42 -10.35 7.89
CA GLU A 108 -16.22 -11.18 7.98
C GLU A 108 -15.75 -11.54 6.56
N ASN A 109 -14.43 -11.70 6.39
CA ASN A 109 -13.86 -12.02 5.10
C ASN A 109 -12.90 -13.22 5.13
N ALA A 110 -12.71 -13.84 3.97
CA ALA A 110 -11.66 -14.80 3.69
C ALA A 110 -10.99 -14.39 2.38
N ILE A 111 -9.67 -14.23 2.41
CA ILE A 111 -8.89 -13.68 1.29
C ILE A 111 -7.77 -14.65 0.92
N VAL A 112 -7.69 -15.00 -0.37
CA VAL A 112 -6.57 -15.74 -0.94
C VAL A 112 -5.86 -14.83 -1.94
N ILE A 113 -4.60 -14.52 -1.66
CA ILE A 113 -3.75 -13.69 -2.52
C ILE A 113 -2.86 -14.59 -3.38
N VAL A 114 -2.82 -14.30 -4.67
CA VAL A 114 -1.80 -14.81 -5.60
C VAL A 114 -1.09 -13.59 -6.19
N ALA A 115 0.15 -13.34 -5.75
CA ALA A 115 0.88 -12.13 -6.12
C ALA A 115 1.19 -12.04 -7.63
N GLY A 116 1.37 -13.18 -8.32
CA GLY A 116 1.55 -13.24 -9.77
C GLY A 116 2.72 -12.37 -10.26
N ALA A 117 2.48 -11.58 -11.30
CA ALA A 117 3.45 -10.71 -11.94
C ALA A 117 4.12 -9.69 -11.00
N ASN A 118 3.52 -9.36 -9.85
CA ASN A 118 4.14 -8.51 -8.82
C ASN A 118 5.49 -9.08 -8.35
N MET A 119 5.64 -10.40 -8.28
CA MET A 119 6.89 -11.06 -7.87
C MET A 119 7.95 -11.07 -8.96
N LEU A 120 7.60 -10.70 -10.20
CA LEU A 120 8.53 -10.59 -11.31
C LEU A 120 9.05 -9.15 -11.49
N LEU A 121 8.59 -8.19 -10.69
CA LEU A 121 9.17 -6.85 -10.65
C LEU A 121 10.56 -6.90 -10.00
N GLY A 122 11.59 -6.41 -10.69
CA GLY A 122 12.95 -6.49 -10.18
C GLY A 122 13.88 -5.41 -10.73
N SER A 123 15.19 -5.70 -10.64
CA SER A 123 16.25 -4.77 -11.01
C SER A 123 16.07 -4.16 -12.40
N GLU A 124 15.66 -4.92 -13.41
CA GLU A 124 15.55 -4.40 -14.78
C GLU A 124 14.58 -3.23 -14.86
N GLU A 125 13.39 -3.35 -14.27
CA GLU A 125 12.40 -2.27 -14.24
C GLU A 125 12.88 -1.08 -13.41
N LEU A 126 13.54 -1.34 -12.27
CA LEU A 126 14.08 -0.26 -11.44
C LEU A 126 15.16 0.54 -12.16
N HIS A 127 16.05 -0.11 -12.91
CA HIS A 127 17.07 0.59 -13.69
C HIS A 127 16.45 1.42 -14.83
N LYS A 128 15.39 0.91 -15.48
CA LYS A 128 14.64 1.70 -16.48
C LYS A 128 13.97 2.92 -15.85
N ALA A 129 13.46 2.79 -14.62
CA ALA A 129 12.84 3.88 -13.88
C ALA A 129 13.84 4.84 -13.21
N LEU A 130 15.11 4.47 -13.06
CA LEU A 130 16.12 5.22 -12.30
C LEU A 130 16.23 6.71 -12.69
N PRO A 131 16.25 7.11 -13.98
CA PRO A 131 16.25 8.51 -14.35
C PRO A 131 15.03 9.25 -13.75
N ALA A 132 13.84 8.67 -13.85
CA ALA A 132 12.62 9.26 -13.28
C ALA A 132 12.60 9.21 -11.74
N ILE A 133 13.14 8.16 -11.12
CA ILE A 133 13.32 8.08 -9.65
C ILE A 133 14.14 9.28 -9.18
N SER A 134 15.26 9.58 -9.84
CA SER A 134 16.17 10.66 -9.41
C SER A 134 15.56 12.07 -9.41
N HIS A 135 14.45 12.26 -10.12
CA HIS A 135 13.69 13.51 -10.19
C HIS A 135 12.40 13.50 -9.36
N ALA A 136 12.06 12.39 -8.71
CA ALA A 136 10.89 12.31 -7.86
C ALA A 136 11.09 13.10 -6.56
N LYS A 137 10.02 13.70 -6.00
CA LYS A 137 10.11 14.30 -4.65
C LYS A 137 10.01 13.24 -3.56
N VAL A 138 9.13 12.26 -3.75
CA VAL A 138 8.86 11.17 -2.81
C VAL A 138 8.82 9.84 -3.55
N LEU A 139 9.44 8.81 -2.98
CA LEU A 139 9.30 7.41 -3.40
C LEU A 139 8.59 6.61 -2.31
N VAL A 140 7.58 5.83 -2.70
CA VAL A 140 6.76 5.02 -1.79
C VAL A 140 6.90 3.53 -2.13
N CYS A 141 7.14 2.70 -1.12
CA CYS A 141 7.20 1.24 -1.24
C CYS A 141 6.38 0.52 -0.17
N GLN A 142 5.97 -0.72 -0.49
CA GLN A 142 5.32 -1.65 0.43
C GLN A 142 5.94 -3.06 0.34
N LEU A 143 5.31 -4.08 0.95
CA LEU A 143 5.78 -5.47 0.98
C LEU A 143 4.89 -6.46 0.20
N GLU A 144 4.22 -5.99 -0.86
CA GLU A 144 3.44 -6.84 -1.78
C GLU A 144 4.17 -7.17 -3.10
N ILE A 145 5.45 -6.84 -3.17
CA ILE A 145 6.41 -7.28 -4.19
C ILE A 145 7.58 -7.99 -3.50
N SER A 146 8.59 -8.45 -4.25
CA SER A 146 9.83 -8.97 -3.64
C SER A 146 10.43 -7.93 -2.68
N PRO A 147 10.71 -8.29 -1.41
CA PRO A 147 11.35 -7.37 -0.46
C PRO A 147 12.67 -6.82 -0.97
N GLN A 148 13.45 -7.64 -1.68
CA GLN A 148 14.72 -7.21 -2.29
C GLN A 148 14.51 -6.06 -3.28
N THR A 149 13.45 -6.14 -4.10
CA THR A 149 13.07 -5.08 -5.05
C THR A 149 12.65 -3.80 -4.32
N SER A 150 11.81 -3.90 -3.29
CA SER A 150 11.43 -2.74 -2.47
C SER A 150 12.65 -2.07 -1.83
N LEU A 151 13.55 -2.85 -1.22
CA LEU A 151 14.75 -2.32 -0.58
C LEU A 151 15.68 -1.63 -1.59
N GLN A 152 15.83 -2.21 -2.78
CA GLN A 152 16.63 -1.61 -3.86
C GLN A 152 16.03 -0.27 -4.32
N ALA A 153 14.72 -0.17 -4.47
CA ALA A 153 14.05 1.08 -4.83
C ALA A 153 14.23 2.16 -3.76
N LEU A 154 14.09 1.80 -2.47
CA LEU A 154 14.34 2.71 -1.35
C LEU A 154 15.79 3.22 -1.34
N ARG A 155 16.78 2.34 -1.58
CA ARG A 155 18.20 2.72 -1.68
C ARG A 155 18.46 3.66 -2.85
N MET A 156 17.93 3.35 -4.03
CA MET A 156 18.04 4.22 -5.21
C MET A 156 17.47 5.61 -4.94
N ALA A 157 16.33 5.70 -4.24
CA ALA A 157 15.77 6.98 -3.81
C ALA A 157 16.70 7.74 -2.86
N GLN A 158 17.23 7.07 -1.81
CA GLN A 158 18.15 7.71 -0.86
C GLN A 158 19.43 8.23 -1.52
N GLU A 159 20.06 7.43 -2.39
CA GLU A 159 21.26 7.80 -3.13
C GLU A 159 21.04 9.05 -4.00
N ASN A 160 19.81 9.24 -4.49
CA ASN A 160 19.40 10.40 -5.27
C ASN A 160 18.71 11.51 -4.45
N LYS A 161 18.76 11.43 -3.11
CA LYS A 161 18.18 12.42 -2.19
C LYS A 161 16.66 12.60 -2.31
N VAL A 162 15.96 11.56 -2.73
CA VAL A 162 14.51 11.47 -2.80
C VAL A 162 13.97 11.04 -1.44
N LYS A 163 12.90 11.68 -0.96
CA LYS A 163 12.26 11.35 0.32
C LYS A 163 11.64 9.94 0.24
N THR A 164 11.98 9.05 1.17
CA THR A 164 11.41 7.69 1.18
C THR A 164 10.27 7.51 2.17
N ILE A 165 9.16 6.94 1.70
CA ILE A 165 8.07 6.46 2.56
C ILE A 165 7.98 4.95 2.38
N PHE A 166 8.13 4.22 3.47
CA PHE A 166 7.98 2.77 3.47
C PHE A 166 6.82 2.38 4.38
N ASN A 167 5.93 1.58 3.82
CA ASN A 167 4.84 0.95 4.55
C ASN A 167 5.09 -0.56 4.59
N PRO A 168 5.50 -1.14 5.73
CA PRO A 168 5.88 -2.55 5.84
C PRO A 168 4.64 -3.46 5.86
N ALA A 169 3.77 -3.35 4.86
CA ALA A 169 2.49 -4.03 4.77
C ALA A 169 2.47 -4.98 3.56
N PRO A 170 2.09 -6.26 3.74
CA PRO A 170 1.92 -6.93 5.04
C PRO A 170 3.25 -7.06 5.79
N ALA A 171 3.23 -6.95 7.12
CA ALA A 171 4.44 -7.04 7.92
C ALA A 171 5.01 -8.46 7.91
N ILE A 172 6.35 -8.53 7.96
CA ILE A 172 7.11 -9.76 8.12
C ILE A 172 7.93 -9.68 9.43
N PRO A 173 7.96 -10.73 10.27
CA PRO A 173 8.66 -10.67 11.56
C PRO A 173 10.16 -10.38 11.43
N ASP A 174 10.82 -11.02 10.46
CA ASP A 174 12.26 -10.92 10.22
C ASP A 174 12.58 -9.89 9.12
N LEU A 175 11.98 -8.71 9.21
CA LEU A 175 12.23 -7.62 8.26
C LEU A 175 13.72 -7.20 8.30
N ASP A 176 14.35 -7.16 7.13
CA ASP A 176 15.75 -6.72 7.01
C ASP A 176 15.92 -5.33 7.64
N THR A 177 16.90 -5.20 8.53
CA THR A 177 17.20 -3.96 9.25
C THR A 177 17.46 -2.76 8.34
N GLU A 178 17.88 -3.01 7.10
CA GLU A 178 18.15 -1.99 6.12
C GLU A 178 16.88 -1.25 5.68
N PHE A 179 15.69 -1.86 5.78
CA PHE A 179 14.43 -1.14 5.53
C PHE A 179 14.22 0.02 6.49
N TYR A 180 14.54 -0.16 7.78
CA TYR A 180 14.40 0.90 8.77
C TYR A 180 15.29 2.09 8.40
N ARG A 181 16.56 1.82 8.10
CA ARG A 181 17.56 2.85 7.71
C ARG A 181 17.23 3.50 6.36
N ALA A 182 16.64 2.74 5.44
CA ALA A 182 16.25 3.23 4.12
C ALA A 182 14.97 4.09 4.13
N SER A 183 14.33 4.27 5.30
CA SER A 183 13.04 4.93 5.44
C SER A 183 13.15 6.28 6.16
N ASP A 184 12.95 7.37 5.43
CA ASP A 184 12.73 8.69 6.03
C ASP A 184 11.43 8.72 6.84
N VAL A 185 10.38 8.06 6.32
CA VAL A 185 9.10 7.86 6.98
C VAL A 185 8.75 6.38 6.93
N PHE A 186 8.61 5.76 8.10
CA PHE A 186 8.17 4.39 8.26
C PHE A 186 6.73 4.39 8.78
N CYS A 187 5.77 3.86 8.01
CA CYS A 187 4.34 4.01 8.29
C CYS A 187 3.65 2.64 8.35
N CYS A 188 3.19 2.22 9.54
CA CYS A 188 2.54 0.91 9.75
C CYS A 188 1.29 1.05 10.62
N ASN A 189 0.50 -0.01 10.75
CA ASN A 189 -0.66 -0.05 11.65
C ASN A 189 -0.31 -0.72 12.98
N GLU A 190 -1.30 -0.85 13.86
CA GLU A 190 -1.14 -1.51 15.17
C GLU A 190 -0.59 -2.92 15.03
N SER A 191 -1.24 -3.78 14.25
CA SER A 191 -0.88 -5.20 14.11
C SER A 191 0.50 -5.42 13.47
N GLU A 192 0.87 -4.54 12.54
CA GLU A 192 2.19 -4.54 11.90
C GLU A 192 3.28 -4.08 12.87
N ALA A 193 3.00 -3.02 13.65
CA ALA A 193 3.91 -2.56 14.70
C ALA A 193 4.09 -3.64 15.79
N GLU A 194 3.03 -4.35 16.16
CA GLU A 194 3.10 -5.49 17.08
C GLU A 194 4.02 -6.59 16.54
N LEU A 195 3.83 -6.99 15.28
CA LEU A 195 4.62 -8.03 14.65
C LEU A 195 6.10 -7.65 14.57
N LEU A 196 6.39 -6.41 14.16
CA LEU A 196 7.76 -5.92 13.97
C LEU A 196 8.49 -5.71 15.30
N THR A 197 7.78 -5.27 16.35
CA THR A 197 8.39 -4.95 17.65
C THR A 197 8.33 -6.09 18.65
N GLY A 198 7.47 -7.08 18.43
CA GLY A 198 7.16 -8.15 19.39
C GLY A 198 6.41 -7.66 20.64
N SER A 199 5.88 -6.44 20.61
CA SER A 199 5.19 -5.81 21.75
C SER A 199 3.75 -5.47 21.38
N SER A 200 2.80 -5.65 22.31
CA SER A 200 1.40 -5.23 22.15
C SER A 200 1.27 -3.75 21.79
N VAL A 201 0.29 -3.42 20.94
CA VAL A 201 -0.09 -2.07 20.49
C VAL A 201 -1.61 -1.94 20.52
N VAL A 202 -2.21 -1.94 21.71
CA VAL A 202 -3.67 -1.83 21.88
C VAL A 202 -4.15 -0.41 22.24
N ASN A 203 -3.22 0.51 22.48
CA ASN A 203 -3.53 1.89 22.88
C ASN A 203 -2.43 2.87 22.41
N VAL A 204 -2.70 4.18 22.57
CA VAL A 204 -1.81 5.27 22.15
C VAL A 204 -0.44 5.22 22.84
N GLU A 205 -0.38 4.85 24.12
CA GLU A 205 0.89 4.80 24.87
C GLU A 205 1.80 3.67 24.35
N GLU A 206 1.21 2.50 24.13
CA GLU A 206 1.90 1.35 23.54
C GLU A 206 2.36 1.65 22.12
N ALA A 207 1.54 2.33 21.31
CA ALA A 207 1.93 2.76 19.97
C ALA A 207 3.11 3.73 20.00
N LEU A 208 3.14 4.69 20.94
CA LEU A 208 4.28 5.58 21.12
C LEU A 208 5.55 4.80 21.48
N ARG A 209 5.45 3.79 22.35
CA ARG A 209 6.58 2.93 22.74
C ARG A 209 7.10 2.11 21.55
N ALA A 210 6.20 1.50 20.78
CA ALA A 210 6.53 0.76 19.57
C ALA A 210 7.19 1.69 18.52
N GLY A 211 6.66 2.90 18.34
CA GLY A 211 7.25 3.89 17.44
C GLY A 211 8.66 4.33 17.85
N GLN A 212 8.93 4.46 19.16
CA GLN A 212 10.27 4.73 19.68
C GLN A 212 11.24 3.57 19.44
N GLU A 213 10.77 2.32 19.55
CA GLU A 213 11.58 1.15 19.23
C GLU A 213 11.94 1.09 17.74
N LEU A 214 10.97 1.29 16.85
CA LEU A 214 11.22 1.35 15.41
C LEU A 214 12.17 2.50 15.03
N LEU A 215 12.07 3.65 15.69
CA LEU A 215 12.99 4.76 15.52
C LEU A 215 14.43 4.38 15.90
N LYS A 216 14.63 3.66 17.02
CA LYS A 216 15.95 3.17 17.44
C LYS A 216 16.58 2.19 16.45
N ARG A 217 15.76 1.49 15.65
CA ARG A 217 16.25 0.58 14.60
C ARG A 217 16.76 1.31 13.36
N GLY A 218 16.51 2.61 13.23
CA GLY A 218 17.13 3.47 12.21
C GLY A 218 16.16 4.27 11.35
N CYS A 219 14.85 4.23 11.60
CA CYS A 219 13.88 5.05 10.87
C CYS A 219 14.13 6.55 11.10
N GLY A 220 13.94 7.37 10.07
CA GLY A 220 13.99 8.84 10.23
C GLY A 220 12.80 9.38 11.03
N SER A 221 11.61 8.86 10.75
CA SER A 221 10.38 9.09 11.50
C SER A 221 9.46 7.89 11.39
N VAL A 222 8.59 7.71 12.38
CA VAL A 222 7.66 6.59 12.46
C VAL A 222 6.24 7.11 12.61
N ILE A 223 5.32 6.57 11.82
CA ILE A 223 3.88 6.79 11.93
C ILE A 223 3.24 5.44 12.22
N ILE A 224 2.47 5.36 13.31
CA ILE A 224 1.63 4.19 13.59
C ILE A 224 0.18 4.66 13.55
N THR A 225 -0.59 4.13 12.59
CA THR A 225 -2.03 4.41 12.47
C THR A 225 -2.80 3.60 13.51
N LEU A 226 -3.89 4.16 14.05
CA LEU A 226 -4.60 3.67 15.25
C LEU A 226 -6.12 3.52 15.06
N GLY A 227 -6.53 2.90 13.97
CA GLY A 227 -7.92 2.91 13.49
C GLY A 227 -8.60 4.31 13.59
N PRO A 228 -9.81 4.38 14.17
CA PRO A 228 -10.55 5.62 14.40
C PRO A 228 -9.93 6.56 15.44
N GLN A 229 -8.82 6.17 16.08
CA GLN A 229 -8.08 7.04 17.01
C GLN A 229 -7.07 7.93 16.29
N GLY A 230 -6.92 7.84 14.97
CA GLY A 230 -5.98 8.65 14.18
C GLY A 230 -4.62 7.97 14.07
N CYS A 231 -3.53 8.65 14.43
CA CYS A 231 -2.18 8.07 14.40
C CYS A 231 -1.25 8.68 15.45
N VAL A 232 -0.16 7.98 15.77
CA VAL A 232 0.97 8.55 16.50
C VAL A 232 2.12 8.83 15.54
N VAL A 233 2.83 9.94 15.77
CA VAL A 233 4.01 10.34 15.02
C VAL A 233 5.18 10.46 15.97
N VAL A 234 6.24 9.71 15.68
CA VAL A 234 7.48 9.66 16.45
C VAL A 234 8.64 10.13 15.55
N LYS A 235 9.46 11.04 16.05
CA LYS A 235 10.62 11.62 15.34
C LYS A 235 11.86 11.60 16.23
N ALA A 236 13.04 11.72 15.62
CA ALA A 236 14.31 11.90 16.33
C ALA A 236 14.27 13.07 17.33
N GLN A 237 15.06 12.95 18.40
CA GLN A 237 15.09 13.83 19.57
C GLN A 237 15.29 15.30 19.15
N GLU A 238 14.19 16.06 19.14
CA GLU A 238 14.07 17.53 19.02
C GLU A 238 12.59 17.90 18.83
N SER A 239 11.77 16.97 18.32
CA SER A 239 10.31 17.11 18.26
C SER A 239 9.61 16.16 19.24
N PRO A 240 8.63 16.63 20.05
CA PRO A 240 7.84 15.74 20.89
C PRO A 240 7.08 14.75 20.01
N SER A 241 7.00 13.49 20.43
CA SER A 241 6.08 12.53 19.82
C SER A 241 4.64 13.03 20.00
N LYS A 242 3.77 12.82 19.01
CA LYS A 242 2.43 13.38 18.99
C LYS A 242 1.39 12.33 18.65
N HIS A 243 0.28 12.34 19.38
CA HIS A 243 -0.96 11.70 18.96
C HIS A 243 -1.77 12.70 18.15
N VAL A 244 -2.04 12.36 16.89
CA VAL A 244 -2.88 13.13 15.98
C VAL A 244 -4.23 12.43 15.91
N LYS A 245 -5.26 13.05 16.50
CA LYS A 245 -6.62 12.52 16.48
C LYS A 245 -7.27 12.74 15.12
N THR A 246 -8.16 11.84 14.72
CA THR A 246 -9.05 12.03 13.57
C THR A 246 -10.44 12.49 14.04
N THR A 247 -11.20 13.09 13.14
CA THR A 247 -12.62 13.38 13.36
C THR A 247 -13.43 12.09 13.23
N ALA A 248 -14.36 11.86 14.16
CA ALA A 248 -15.22 10.68 14.10
C ALA A 248 -16.16 10.77 12.89
N VAL A 249 -16.18 9.72 12.07
CA VAL A 249 -17.07 9.57 10.91
C VAL A 249 -17.83 8.25 11.01
N THR A 250 -19.01 8.17 10.40
CA THR A 250 -19.74 6.91 10.27
C THR A 250 -19.07 6.06 9.20
N THR A 251 -18.44 4.96 9.62
CA THR A 251 -17.74 4.04 8.72
C THR A 251 -18.75 3.27 7.85
N VAL A 252 -18.59 3.34 6.53
CA VAL A 252 -19.36 2.54 5.55
C VAL A 252 -18.55 1.32 5.11
N ASP A 253 -17.27 1.52 4.81
CA ASP A 253 -16.29 0.49 4.47
C ASP A 253 -14.90 1.03 4.86
N THR A 254 -14.04 0.20 5.45
CA THR A 254 -12.65 0.56 5.78
C THR A 254 -11.66 0.09 4.71
N THR A 255 -12.11 -0.64 3.70
CA THR A 255 -11.33 -0.99 2.52
C THR A 255 -11.44 0.12 1.47
N THR A 256 -10.41 0.27 0.65
CA THR A 256 -10.21 1.35 -0.34
C THR A 256 -11.50 1.65 -1.15
N PRO A 257 -11.77 2.90 -1.57
CA PRO A 257 -13.12 3.28 -1.98
C PRO A 257 -13.61 2.46 -3.20
N PRO A 258 -14.87 1.99 -3.19
CA PRO A 258 -15.42 1.19 -4.29
C PRO A 258 -15.54 2.01 -5.58
N PRO A 259 -15.65 1.35 -6.75
CA PRO A 259 -15.79 2.02 -8.04
C PRO A 259 -17.01 2.97 -8.09
N PRO A 260 -16.97 4.01 -8.96
CA PRO A 260 -17.94 5.12 -8.98
C PRO A 260 -19.42 4.73 -9.23
N SER A 261 -19.74 3.46 -9.48
CA SER A 261 -21.11 2.99 -9.66
C SER A 261 -21.85 2.62 -8.36
N ALA A 262 -21.20 2.70 -7.19
CA ALA A 262 -21.86 2.50 -5.90
C ALA A 262 -22.35 3.84 -5.32
N ASN A 263 -23.53 4.29 -5.75
CA ASN A 263 -24.25 5.37 -5.09
C ASN A 263 -24.55 4.99 -3.63
N ARG A 264 -23.73 5.45 -2.68
CA ARG A 264 -24.15 5.82 -1.31
C ARG A 264 -23.05 6.56 -0.54
N LEU A 265 -23.35 7.83 -0.26
CA LEU A 265 -22.89 8.70 0.84
C LEU A 265 -21.40 9.08 0.90
N GLN A 266 -21.17 10.34 0.54
CA GLN A 266 -19.95 11.12 0.75
C GLN A 266 -19.61 11.20 2.26
N GLY A 267 -18.35 10.92 2.58
CA GLY A 267 -17.75 11.09 3.90
C GLY A 267 -16.23 11.09 3.77
N VAL A 268 -15.68 12.19 3.28
CA VAL A 268 -14.24 12.46 3.24
C VAL A 268 -13.79 12.76 4.67
N ASP A 269 -12.93 11.92 5.27
CA ASP A 269 -11.66 12.26 5.92
C ASP A 269 -11.17 11.10 6.82
N ALA A 270 -10.45 10.14 6.22
CA ALA A 270 -9.67 9.10 6.90
C ALA A 270 -8.49 8.69 6.01
N THR A 271 -7.85 9.69 5.40
CA THR A 271 -6.91 9.57 4.27
C THR A 271 -5.61 8.82 4.60
N PHE A 272 -5.42 8.30 5.81
CA PHE A 272 -4.24 7.54 6.22
C PHE A 272 -4.50 6.06 6.53
N HIS A 273 -5.73 5.66 6.85
CA HIS A 273 -6.07 4.24 7.09
C HIS A 273 -6.31 3.46 5.80
N LEU A 274 -6.78 4.15 4.76
CA LEU A 274 -7.26 3.55 3.52
C LEU A 274 -6.14 3.10 2.57
N TYR A 275 -4.88 3.33 2.95
CA TYR A 275 -3.72 3.09 2.10
C TYR A 275 -2.68 2.15 2.70
N GLN A 276 -2.88 1.68 3.93
CA GLN A 276 -2.05 0.63 4.49
C GLN A 276 -2.57 -0.76 4.19
#